data_AF-A0A851H419-F1
#
_entry.id   AF-A0A851H419-F1
#
_cell.length_a   1.000
_cell.length_b   1.000
_cell.length_c   1.000
_cell.angle_alpha   90.00
_cell.angle_beta   90.00
_cell.angle_gamma   90.00
#
_symmetry.space_group_name_H-M   'P 1'
#
loop_
_entity.id
_entity.type
_entity.pdbx_description
1 polymer ?
#
loop_
_entity_poly.entity_id
_entity_poly.type
_entity_poly.pdbx_seq_one_letter_code
_entity_poly.pdbx_strand_id
1 'polypeptide(L)'
;MLRKLTGLASALIATTAHASVPPVTSENRINGTNTYCFSAMGDKKPIFISLTLLQGPRRDAYVQYNNGAKIRLKYSYYRNITLKGEKFKNYRYVYDEIINKKMTGFYSFYLYGDGLSVFNYVHREGPQEYFFFPDYGAAKASPPASLCDWSKSDLLDGDESK
;
A
#
# COMPACT_ATOMS: atom_id res chain seq x y z
N MET A 1 -29.42 -45.51 -40.16
CA MET A 1 -28.29 -46.15 -40.91
C MET A 1 -27.53 -44.99 -41.54
N LEU A 2 -26.23 -44.72 -41.39
CA LEU A 2 -25.02 -45.47 -41.06
C LEU A 2 -24.05 -44.42 -40.47
N ARG A 3 -23.73 -44.42 -39.17
CA ARG A 3 -22.43 -44.86 -38.62
C ARG A 3 -21.23 -44.70 -39.56
N LYS A 4 -20.26 -43.85 -39.18
CA LYS A 4 -18.84 -44.15 -38.85
C LYS A 4 -18.02 -42.86 -38.98
N LEU A 5 -17.44 -42.33 -37.91
CA LEU A 5 -16.29 -42.77 -37.09
C LEU A 5 -14.99 -42.09 -37.55
N THR A 6 -14.47 -41.28 -36.61
CA THR A 6 -13.05 -41.17 -36.21
C THR A 6 -11.99 -40.74 -37.22
N GLY A 7 -11.32 -39.65 -36.86
CA GLY A 7 -9.95 -39.34 -37.25
C GLY A 7 -9.38 -38.22 -36.36
N LEU A 8 -8.90 -38.58 -35.17
CA LEU A 8 -8.03 -37.72 -34.36
C LEU A 8 -6.73 -37.48 -35.14
N ALA A 9 -6.30 -36.22 -35.24
CA ALA A 9 -4.89 -35.90 -35.43
C ALA A 9 -4.56 -34.69 -34.54
N SER A 10 -3.92 -35.01 -33.42
CA SER A 10 -3.30 -34.05 -32.51
C SER A 10 -2.19 -33.30 -33.24
N ALA A 11 -2.31 -31.98 -33.34
CA ALA A 11 -1.16 -31.10 -33.51
C ALA A 11 -1.03 -30.29 -32.21
N LEU A 12 -0.21 -30.83 -31.30
CA LEU A 12 0.26 -30.14 -30.11
C LEU A 12 1.25 -29.06 -30.59
N ILE A 13 0.75 -27.86 -30.89
CA ILE A 13 1.63 -26.71 -31.06
C ILE A 13 1.82 -26.11 -29.68
N ALA A 14 2.88 -26.57 -29.01
CA ALA A 14 3.47 -25.88 -27.87
C ALA A 14 3.98 -24.51 -28.36
N THR A 15 3.13 -23.49 -28.33
CA THR A 15 3.64 -22.13 -28.32
C THR A 15 4.23 -21.92 -26.95
N THR A 16 5.56 -21.97 -26.87
CA THR A 16 6.32 -21.49 -25.72
C THR A 16 5.75 -20.12 -25.36
N ALA A 17 5.11 -20.06 -24.19
CA ALA A 17 4.77 -18.82 -23.54
C ALA A 17 6.10 -18.10 -23.25
N HIS A 18 6.53 -17.26 -24.19
CA HIS A 18 7.24 -16.08 -23.77
C HIS A 18 6.18 -15.24 -23.07
N ALA A 19 6.11 -15.37 -21.75
CA ALA A 19 5.65 -14.30 -20.91
C ALA A 19 6.60 -13.12 -21.20
N SER A 20 6.33 -12.43 -22.30
CA SER A 20 6.87 -11.13 -22.58
C SER A 20 6.33 -10.26 -21.46
N VAL A 21 7.12 -10.11 -20.41
CA VAL A 21 6.94 -9.05 -19.43
C VAL A 21 6.74 -7.79 -20.27
N PRO A 22 5.55 -7.16 -20.23
CA PRO A 22 5.36 -5.94 -20.99
C PRO A 22 6.46 -4.99 -20.52
N PRO A 23 7.21 -4.35 -21.44
CA PRO A 23 8.15 -3.34 -21.04
C PRO A 23 7.35 -2.32 -20.23
N VAL A 24 7.81 -2.01 -19.01
CA VAL A 24 7.23 -0.95 -18.18
C VAL A 24 7.38 0.34 -18.98
N THR A 25 6.40 0.64 -19.81
CA THR A 25 6.35 1.88 -20.57
C THR A 25 6.18 3.00 -19.57
N SER A 26 6.92 4.08 -19.80
CA SER A 26 6.96 5.30 -18.99
C SER A 26 5.61 6.02 -18.85
N GLU A 27 4.51 5.44 -19.34
CA GLU A 27 3.14 5.97 -19.24
C GLU A 27 2.50 5.78 -17.86
N ASN A 28 3.02 4.90 -16.99
CA ASN A 28 2.57 4.82 -15.59
C ASN A 28 3.00 6.02 -14.70
N ARG A 29 3.65 7.05 -15.28
CA ARG A 29 4.20 8.19 -14.53
C ARG A 29 3.26 9.38 -14.38
N ILE A 30 2.04 9.36 -14.92
CA ILE A 30 1.17 10.54 -14.92
C ILE A 30 -0.25 10.10 -14.53
N ASN A 31 -0.67 10.43 -13.30
CA ASN A 31 -2.00 10.19 -12.69
C ASN A 31 -2.23 8.90 -11.89
N GLY A 32 -1.20 8.14 -11.53
CA GLY A 32 -1.32 7.08 -10.54
C GLY A 32 -1.50 7.68 -9.14
N THR A 33 -2.62 7.39 -8.47
CA THR A 33 -2.78 7.75 -7.07
C THR A 33 -1.71 7.01 -6.27
N ASN A 34 -0.82 7.72 -5.57
CA ASN A 34 0.22 7.07 -4.77
C ASN A 34 -0.40 6.50 -3.49
N THR A 35 -1.01 5.32 -3.59
CA THR A 35 -1.61 4.63 -2.45
C THR A 35 -0.59 3.66 -1.86
N TYR A 36 -0.32 3.83 -0.57
CA TYR A 36 0.50 2.94 0.23
C TYR A 36 -0.41 2.11 1.12
N CYS A 37 -0.17 0.81 1.16
CA CYS A 37 -0.92 -0.13 1.98
C CYS A 37 -0.09 -0.44 3.22
N PHE A 38 -0.67 -0.21 4.40
CA PHE A 38 -0.04 -0.53 5.66
C PHE A 38 -0.94 -1.40 6.52
N SER A 39 -0.32 -2.17 7.39
CA SER A 39 -0.99 -3.02 8.36
C SER A 39 -0.28 -2.97 9.71
N ALA A 40 -1.04 -3.24 10.76
CA ALA A 40 -0.53 -3.37 12.13
C ALA A 40 -1.32 -4.47 12.85
N MET A 41 -0.69 -5.11 13.84
CA MET A 41 -1.44 -5.95 14.77
C MET A 41 -2.09 -5.05 15.84
N GLY A 42 -3.41 -5.00 15.87
CA GLY A 42 -4.16 -4.38 16.98
C GLY A 42 -4.37 -5.38 18.12
N ASP A 43 -5.01 -4.94 19.20
CA ASP A 43 -5.20 -5.73 20.43
C ASP A 43 -5.87 -7.11 20.22
N LYS A 44 -6.70 -7.25 19.19
CA LYS A 44 -7.45 -8.49 18.90
C LYS A 44 -7.49 -8.90 17.44
N LYS A 45 -7.18 -7.99 16.53
CA LYS A 45 -7.26 -8.22 15.09
C LYS A 45 -6.31 -7.31 14.34
N PRO A 46 -5.86 -7.71 13.14
CA PRO A 46 -5.14 -6.83 12.24
C PRO A 46 -5.93 -5.54 11.98
N ILE A 47 -5.20 -4.43 11.92
CA ILE A 47 -5.68 -3.12 11.48
C ILE A 47 -5.05 -2.86 10.11
N PHE A 48 -5.89 -2.60 9.13
CA PHE A 48 -5.49 -2.33 7.76
C PHE A 48 -5.81 -0.89 7.41
N ILE A 49 -4.85 -0.18 6.82
CA ILE A 49 -4.97 1.24 6.51
C ILE A 49 -4.21 1.59 5.23
N SER A 50 -4.84 2.35 4.35
CA SER A 50 -4.18 2.94 3.18
C SER A 50 -3.88 4.42 3.39
N LEU A 51 -2.73 4.89 2.93
CA LEU A 51 -2.39 6.31 2.78
C LEU A 51 -2.38 6.66 1.29
N THR A 52 -3.14 7.66 0.90
CA THR A 52 -3.25 8.13 -0.49
C THR A 52 -2.64 9.53 -0.63
N LEU A 53 -1.59 9.66 -1.45
CA LEU A 53 -0.90 10.92 -1.73
C LEU A 53 -1.20 11.41 -3.16
N LEU A 54 -2.24 12.23 -3.34
CA LEU A 54 -2.72 12.65 -4.67
C LEU A 54 -1.67 13.42 -5.49
N GLN A 55 -0.85 14.25 -4.83
CA GLN A 55 0.10 15.17 -5.47
C GLN A 55 1.49 15.11 -4.79
N GLY A 56 1.82 13.95 -4.22
CA GLY A 56 3.05 13.70 -3.47
C GLY A 56 2.98 14.07 -1.98
N PRO A 57 4.07 13.85 -1.24
CA PRO A 57 4.08 13.83 0.23
C PRO A 57 4.13 15.20 0.92
N ARG A 58 4.14 16.31 0.15
CA ARG A 58 4.13 17.69 0.69
C ARG A 58 2.81 18.40 0.44
N ARG A 59 1.73 17.62 0.33
CA ARG A 59 0.36 18.06 0.03
C ARG A 59 -0.61 17.31 0.91
N ASP A 60 -1.84 17.80 1.03
CA ASP A 60 -2.89 17.09 1.75
C ASP A 60 -3.06 15.66 1.22
N ALA A 61 -3.38 14.77 2.14
CA ALA A 61 -3.45 13.33 1.91
C ALA A 61 -4.79 12.79 2.42
N TYR A 62 -5.02 11.50 2.18
CA TYR A 62 -6.14 10.77 2.77
C TYR A 62 -5.64 9.50 3.40
N VAL A 63 -6.24 9.14 4.53
CA VAL A 63 -6.16 7.76 5.04
C VAL A 63 -7.52 7.10 4.95
N GLN A 64 -7.50 5.77 4.82
CA GLN A 64 -8.71 4.97 4.84
C GLN A 64 -8.39 3.64 5.51
N TYR A 65 -9.07 3.38 6.63
CA TYR A 65 -9.07 2.05 7.25
C TYR A 65 -9.86 1.07 6.37
N ASN A 66 -9.56 -0.23 6.42
CA ASN A 66 -10.31 -1.23 5.64
C ASN A 66 -11.82 -1.13 5.94
N ASN A 67 -12.63 -1.01 4.87
CA ASN A 67 -14.07 -0.74 4.91
C ASN A 67 -14.50 0.52 5.70
N GLY A 68 -13.55 1.40 6.01
CA GLY A 68 -13.79 2.67 6.71
C GLY A 68 -14.02 3.84 5.76
N ALA A 69 -14.45 4.97 6.35
CA ALA A 69 -14.54 6.24 5.64
C ALA A 69 -13.14 6.79 5.32
N LYS A 70 -13.04 7.54 4.21
CA LYS A 70 -11.84 8.33 3.89
C LYS A 70 -11.74 9.51 4.85
N ILE A 71 -10.60 9.63 5.52
CA ILE A 71 -10.29 10.73 6.43
C ILE A 71 -9.29 11.65 5.74
N ARG A 72 -9.62 12.94 5.65
CA ARG A 72 -8.71 13.95 5.10
C ARG A 72 -7.61 14.25 6.10
N LEU A 73 -6.38 14.27 5.61
CA LEU A 73 -5.21 14.69 6.36
C LEU A 73 -4.68 16.00 5.81
N LYS A 74 -4.49 16.99 6.69
CA LYS A 74 -3.89 18.28 6.33
C LYS A 74 -2.38 18.17 6.45
N TYR A 75 -1.65 18.51 5.40
CA TYR A 75 -0.19 18.53 5.49
C TYR A 75 0.30 19.59 6.49
N SER A 76 1.24 19.19 7.35
CA SER A 76 1.78 20.05 8.41
C SER A 76 3.22 20.47 8.08
N TYR A 77 4.16 19.53 8.11
CA TYR A 77 5.57 19.80 7.81
C TYR A 77 6.31 18.52 7.37
N TYR A 78 7.59 18.67 7.00
CA TYR A 78 8.49 17.55 6.77
C TYR A 78 9.85 17.80 7.43
N ARG A 79 10.58 16.72 7.74
CA ARG A 79 11.93 16.75 8.28
C ARG A 79 12.83 15.80 7.50
N ASN A 80 14.03 16.26 7.17
CA ASN A 80 15.10 15.36 6.74
C ASN A 80 15.64 14.61 7.97
N ILE A 81 15.57 13.29 7.93
CA ILE A 81 15.99 12.39 9.01
C ILE A 81 17.17 11.50 8.58
N THR A 82 17.84 11.84 7.48
CA THR A 82 19.04 11.15 6.99
C THR A 82 20.14 11.22 8.03
N LEU A 83 20.69 10.06 8.43
CA LEU A 83 21.80 9.99 9.35
C LEU A 83 23.11 10.35 8.64
N LYS A 84 24.06 10.90 9.38
CA LYS A 84 25.37 11.26 8.84
C LYS A 84 26.08 10.00 8.33
N GLY A 85 26.45 10.00 7.06
CA GLY A 85 27.12 8.86 6.41
C GLY A 85 26.18 7.95 5.62
N GLU A 86 24.86 8.15 5.69
CA GLU A 86 23.92 7.42 4.84
C GLU A 86 23.97 7.91 3.39
N LYS A 87 23.99 6.96 2.45
CA LYS A 87 23.96 7.22 1.02
C LYS A 87 22.59 7.72 0.54
N PHE A 88 21.53 7.26 1.19
CA PHE A 88 20.15 7.51 0.79
C PHE A 88 19.51 8.58 1.68
N LYS A 89 18.68 9.43 1.09
CA LYS A 89 17.97 10.47 1.83
C LYS A 89 16.69 9.91 2.44
N ASN A 90 16.52 10.16 3.73
CA ASN A 90 15.37 9.70 4.52
C ASN A 90 14.54 10.91 4.97
N TYR A 91 13.22 10.81 4.83
CA TYR A 91 12.30 11.90 5.14
C TYR A 91 11.16 11.45 6.03
N ARG A 92 10.76 12.32 6.96
CA ARG A 92 9.52 12.22 7.72
C ARG A 92 8.58 13.33 7.26
N TYR A 93 7.36 12.97 6.87
CA TYR A 93 6.26 13.88 6.55
C TYR A 93 5.19 13.76 7.63
N VAL A 94 4.64 14.88 8.08
CA VAL A 94 3.64 14.92 9.16
C VAL A 94 2.36 15.54 8.63
N TYR A 95 1.24 14.90 8.96
CA TYR A 95 -0.10 15.33 8.57
C TYR A 95 -1.03 15.33 9.78
N ASP A 96 -1.85 16.36 9.89
CA ASP A 96 -2.85 16.49 10.95
C ASP A 96 -4.15 15.79 10.52
N GLU A 97 -4.70 14.96 11.39
CA GLU A 97 -6.01 14.36 11.20
C GLU A 97 -7.09 15.37 11.59
N ILE A 98 -7.97 15.72 10.64
CA ILE A 98 -9.05 16.69 10.87
C ILE A 98 -10.41 15.99 10.70
N ILE A 99 -11.10 15.77 11.82
CA ILE A 99 -12.46 15.22 11.86
C ILE A 99 -13.40 16.30 12.41
N ASN A 100 -14.51 16.58 11.71
CA ASN A 100 -15.49 17.59 12.13
C ASN A 100 -14.86 18.97 12.47
N LYS A 101 -13.90 19.41 11.64
CA LYS A 101 -13.13 20.67 11.81
C LYS A 101 -12.26 20.72 13.08
N LYS A 102 -12.05 19.60 13.79
CA LYS A 102 -11.17 19.50 14.96
C LYS A 102 -9.98 18.60 14.64
N MET A 103 -8.80 18.96 15.14
CA MET A 103 -7.63 18.09 15.09
C MET A 103 -7.76 16.99 16.13
N THR A 104 -7.82 15.74 15.67
CA THR A 104 -8.04 14.53 16.49
C THR A 104 -6.76 13.73 16.72
N GLY A 105 -5.77 13.88 15.84
CA GLY A 105 -4.48 13.23 15.94
C GLY A 105 -3.55 13.69 14.83
N PHE A 106 -2.41 13.03 14.69
CA PHE A 106 -1.51 13.25 13.57
C PHE A 106 -0.92 11.93 13.09
N TYR A 107 -0.61 11.90 11.80
CA TYR A 107 0.09 10.79 11.17
C TYR A 107 1.50 11.25 10.78
N SER A 108 2.50 10.38 10.93
CA SER A 108 3.76 10.57 10.21
C SER A 108 4.01 9.45 9.22
N PHE A 109 4.45 9.87 8.02
CA PHE A 109 4.87 9.00 6.94
C PHE A 109 6.38 9.14 6.77
N TYR A 110 7.07 8.04 6.98
CA TYR A 110 8.51 7.92 6.79
C TYR A 110 8.75 7.32 5.42
N LEU A 111 9.57 8.02 4.62
CA LEU A 111 10.00 7.56 3.30
C LEU A 111 11.51 7.44 3.33
N TYR A 112 12.00 6.21 3.35
CA TYR A 112 13.41 5.90 3.33
C TYR A 112 13.88 5.74 1.89
N GLY A 113 15.10 6.21 1.59
CA GLY A 113 15.60 6.23 0.21
C GLY A 113 15.99 4.86 -0.35
N ASP A 114 15.93 3.81 0.46
CA ASP A 114 16.01 2.40 0.06
C ASP A 114 14.64 1.82 -0.39
N GLY A 115 13.58 2.63 -0.34
CA GLY A 115 12.22 2.24 -0.71
C GLY A 115 11.36 1.73 0.46
N LEU A 116 11.92 1.64 1.68
CA LEU A 116 11.14 1.33 2.86
C LEU A 116 10.24 2.52 3.23
N SER A 117 9.08 2.20 3.78
CA SER A 117 8.20 3.21 4.36
C SER A 117 7.62 2.74 5.68
N VAL A 118 7.38 3.67 6.58
CA VAL A 118 6.71 3.40 7.86
C VAL A 118 5.63 4.45 8.04
N PHE A 119 4.51 4.05 8.63
CA PHE A 119 3.40 4.95 8.88
C PHE A 119 2.99 4.86 10.34
N ASN A 120 2.89 5.99 11.03
CA ASN A 120 2.49 6.01 12.43
C ASN A 120 1.31 6.96 12.64
N TYR A 121 0.45 6.62 13.59
CA TYR A 121 -0.63 7.47 14.07
C TYR A 121 -0.46 7.74 15.55
N VAL A 122 -0.70 8.98 15.98
CA VAL A 122 -0.75 9.37 17.38
C VAL A 122 -2.06 10.14 17.63
N HIS A 123 -2.89 9.62 18.54
CA HIS A 123 -4.10 10.30 18.97
C HIS A 123 -3.75 11.55 19.80
N ARG A 124 -4.49 12.65 19.63
CA ARG A 124 -4.19 13.92 20.29
C ARG A 124 -4.34 13.87 21.81
N GLU A 125 -5.39 13.21 22.28
CA GLU A 125 -5.82 13.26 23.69
C GLU A 125 -5.56 11.95 24.45
N GLY A 126 -4.86 10.97 23.85
CA GLY A 126 -4.76 9.64 24.44
C GLY A 126 -3.41 8.97 24.20
N PRO A 127 -3.12 7.87 24.91
CA PRO A 127 -1.90 7.08 24.74
C PRO A 127 -1.90 6.26 23.45
N GLN A 128 -2.97 6.35 22.65
CA GLN A 128 -3.17 5.52 21.47
C GLN A 128 -2.20 5.93 20.37
N GLU A 129 -1.17 5.10 20.21
CA GLU A 129 -0.21 5.17 19.14
C GLU A 129 -0.25 3.86 18.35
N TYR A 130 -0.31 3.97 17.03
CA TYR A 130 -0.23 2.82 16.14
C TYR A 130 0.96 2.97 15.21
N PHE A 131 1.78 1.92 15.15
CA PHE A 131 2.84 1.77 14.16
C PHE A 131 2.38 0.77 13.10
N PHE A 132 2.26 1.26 11.86
CA PHE A 132 1.88 0.48 10.71
C PHE A 132 3.09 0.24 9.81
N PHE A 133 3.24 -1.01 9.38
CA PHE A 133 4.29 -1.47 8.48
C PHE A 133 3.73 -1.69 7.08
N PRO A 134 4.56 -1.59 6.03
CA PRO A 134 4.11 -1.85 4.66
C PRO A 134 3.51 -3.25 4.54
N ASP A 135 2.32 -3.31 3.93
CA ASP A 135 1.64 -4.56 3.61
C ASP A 135 1.84 -4.87 2.12
N TYR A 136 2.91 -5.60 1.82
CA TYR A 136 3.31 -5.91 0.44
C TYR A 136 2.35 -6.89 -0.24
N GLY A 137 1.73 -7.80 0.52
CA GLY A 137 0.68 -8.69 0.03
C GLY A 137 -0.54 -7.90 -0.45
N ALA A 138 -0.99 -6.92 0.33
CA ALA A 138 -2.10 -6.05 -0.04
C ALA A 138 -1.76 -5.05 -1.16
N ALA A 139 -0.50 -4.63 -1.30
CA ALA A 139 -0.08 -3.57 -2.23
C ALA A 139 0.04 -4.00 -3.72
N LYS A 140 -0.43 -5.19 -4.10
CA LYS A 140 -0.57 -5.71 -5.48
C LYS A 140 0.44 -5.10 -6.47
N ALA A 141 1.68 -5.61 -6.41
CA ALA A 141 2.79 -5.47 -7.35
C ALA A 141 3.92 -4.45 -7.05
N SER A 142 3.76 -3.47 -6.16
CA SER A 142 4.82 -2.68 -5.50
C SER A 142 4.26 -1.32 -5.10
N PRO A 143 4.55 -0.78 -3.90
CA PRO A 143 4.16 0.58 -3.56
C PRO A 143 4.84 1.59 -4.51
N PRO A 144 4.12 2.58 -5.07
CA PRO A 144 2.71 2.87 -4.87
C PRO A 144 1.76 1.94 -5.66
N ALA A 145 0.71 1.45 -4.99
CA ALA A 145 -0.37 0.66 -5.59
C ALA A 145 -1.52 1.55 -6.08
N SER A 146 -2.34 1.06 -7.02
CA SER A 146 -3.60 1.74 -7.39
C SER A 146 -4.64 1.65 -6.28
N LEU A 147 -4.72 0.50 -5.60
CA LEU A 147 -5.62 0.17 -4.48
C LEU A 147 -4.99 -0.92 -3.59
N CYS A 148 -5.47 -1.05 -2.36
CA CYS A 148 -5.05 -2.11 -1.43
C CYS A 148 -6.04 -3.29 -1.46
N ASP A 149 -5.54 -4.49 -1.76
CA ASP A 149 -6.29 -5.75 -1.74
C ASP A 149 -6.06 -6.47 -0.41
N TRP A 150 -6.80 -6.06 0.63
CA TRP A 150 -6.60 -6.56 2.00
C TRP A 150 -6.80 -8.07 2.14
N SER A 151 -7.50 -8.72 1.19
CA SER A 151 -7.65 -10.19 1.16
C SER A 151 -6.33 -10.94 0.93
N LYS A 152 -5.27 -10.21 0.56
CA LYS A 152 -3.92 -10.73 0.30
C LYS A 152 -2.92 -10.33 1.37
N SER A 153 -3.38 -9.78 2.49
CA SER A 153 -2.49 -9.43 3.59
C SER A 153 -1.94 -10.69 4.27
N ASP A 154 -0.62 -10.72 4.47
CA ASP A 154 0.07 -11.80 5.19
C ASP A 154 -0.41 -11.94 6.66
N LEU A 155 -1.06 -10.90 7.22
CA LEU A 155 -1.65 -10.97 8.56
C LEU A 155 -2.94 -11.80 8.63
N LEU A 156 -3.51 -12.21 7.49
CA LEU A 156 -4.70 -13.06 7.45
C LEU A 156 -4.38 -14.56 7.45
N ASP A 157 -3.16 -14.94 7.06
CA ASP A 157 -2.76 -16.35 6.89
C ASP A 157 -2.40 -17.06 8.22
N GLY A 158 -2.59 -16.39 9.36
CA GLY A 158 -2.19 -16.88 10.70
C GLY A 158 -3.11 -17.91 11.35
N ASP A 159 -4.11 -18.48 10.67
CA ASP A 159 -5.08 -19.43 11.25
C ASP A 159 -5.06 -20.83 10.59
N GLU A 160 -4.09 -21.14 9.72
CA GLU A 160 -3.96 -22.49 9.09
C GLU A 160 -3.07 -23.49 9.84
N SER A 161 -2.71 -23.22 11.09
CA SER A 161 -1.99 -24.18 11.93
C SER A 161 -2.55 -24.21 13.35
N LYS A 162 -3.63 -24.97 13.54
CA LYS A 162 -4.07 -25.53 14.82
C LYS A 162 -4.32 -27.02 14.67
#